data_AF-R4VTQ3-F1
#
_entry.id   AF-R4VTQ3-F1
#
_cell.length_a   1.000
_cell.length_b   1.000
_cell.length_c   1.000
_cell.angle_alpha   90.00
_cell.angle_beta   90.00
_cell.angle_gamma   90.00
#
_symmetry.space_group_name_H-M   'P 1'
#
loop_
_entity.id
_entity.type
_entity.pdbx_description
1 polymer ?
#
loop_
_entity_poly.entity_id
_entity_poly.type
_entity_poly.pdbx_seq_one_letter_code
_entity_poly.pdbx_strand_id
1 'polypeptide(L)'
;MGPSIDAVASSAELFVGASVLASYGGLIDGVPKSTEIATVVALFVTASLPFYLYGAWIVIDAEVVTWSVLTHHLKFISVGLTLTTVPVVTWMVPRLIEGFTGTVAMHAFFGLQAYALLLFALTGIFHIFRAKRAHSLYEDPDQDVDISELHENMGAWRFRLRVGVFGYVLTWLIAWLLGLVILFLRWERFLLG
;
A
#
# COMPACT_ATOMS: atom_id res chain seq x y z
N MET A 1 38.94 30.88 -18.41
CA MET A 1 38.51 29.48 -18.64
C MET A 1 37.50 29.15 -17.56
N GLY A 2 36.21 29.21 -17.86
CA GLY A 2 35.15 28.82 -16.92
C GLY A 2 35.05 27.29 -16.84
N PRO A 3 34.59 26.72 -15.72
CA PRO A 3 34.36 25.28 -15.62
C PRO A 3 33.34 24.85 -16.69
N SER A 4 33.62 23.72 -17.37
CA SER A 4 32.69 23.15 -18.35
C SER A 4 31.38 22.75 -17.67
N ILE A 5 30.26 22.87 -18.40
CA ILE A 5 28.92 22.50 -17.93
C ILE A 5 28.91 21.08 -17.32
N ASP A 6 29.72 20.18 -17.88
CA ASP A 6 29.85 18.79 -17.43
C ASP A 6 30.47 18.67 -16.02
N ALA A 7 31.41 19.56 -15.66
CA ALA A 7 32.00 19.59 -14.33
C ALA A 7 31.01 20.08 -13.27
N VAL A 8 30.12 21.01 -13.64
CA VAL A 8 29.05 21.50 -12.75
C VAL A 8 27.97 20.44 -12.54
N ALA A 9 27.59 19.72 -13.60
CA ALA A 9 26.63 18.61 -13.51
C ALA A 9 27.17 17.45 -12.65
N SER A 10 28.44 17.06 -12.84
CA SER A 10 29.09 16.04 -12.01
C SER A 10 29.17 16.46 -10.54
N SER A 11 29.46 17.75 -10.27
CA SER A 11 29.49 18.29 -8.91
C SER A 11 28.10 18.30 -8.27
N ALA A 12 27.04 18.60 -9.03
CA ALA A 12 25.66 18.60 -8.56
C ALA A 12 25.14 17.19 -8.28
N GLU A 13 25.44 16.20 -9.13
CA GLU A 13 25.14 14.78 -8.90
C GLU A 13 25.86 14.25 -7.65
N LEU A 14 27.11 14.68 -7.43
CA LEU A 14 27.90 14.32 -6.26
C LEU A 14 27.37 14.99 -4.99
N PHE A 15 26.82 16.20 -5.08
CA PHE A 15 26.17 16.89 -3.97
C PHE A 15 24.79 16.30 -3.63
N VAL A 16 24.00 15.91 -4.65
CA VAL A 16 22.71 15.23 -4.48
C VAL A 16 22.94 13.83 -3.91
N GLY A 17 23.88 13.06 -4.48
CA GLY A 17 24.30 11.75 -3.96
C GLY A 17 24.88 11.83 -2.55
N ALA A 18 25.71 12.84 -2.25
CA ALA A 18 26.22 13.09 -0.90
C ALA A 18 25.14 13.58 0.07
N SER A 19 24.09 14.28 -0.37
CA SER A 19 22.96 14.68 0.48
C SER A 19 22.02 13.49 0.80
N VAL A 20 21.82 12.60 -0.18
CA VAL A 20 21.08 11.35 0.00
C VAL A 20 21.87 10.40 0.91
N LEU A 21 23.20 10.34 0.79
CA LEU A 21 24.09 9.58 1.67
C LEU A 21 24.27 10.22 3.06
N ALA A 22 24.32 11.55 3.16
CA ALA A 22 24.38 12.29 4.43
C ALA A 22 23.04 12.25 5.19
N SER A 23 21.93 11.96 4.51
CA SER A 23 20.64 11.66 5.15
C SER A 23 20.70 10.41 6.05
N TYR A 24 21.70 9.55 5.92
CA TYR A 24 21.87 8.35 6.75
C TYR A 24 22.62 8.59 8.07
N GLY A 25 23.29 9.73 8.25
CA GLY A 25 24.14 10.00 9.41
C GLY A 25 23.80 11.32 10.09
N GLY A 26 22.85 11.32 11.00
CA GLY A 26 22.60 12.45 11.89
C GLY A 26 21.71 12.04 13.05
N LEU A 27 22.06 12.47 14.25
CA LEU A 27 21.21 12.40 15.43
C LEU A 27 20.41 13.71 15.49
N ILE A 28 19.11 13.62 15.79
CA ILE A 28 18.28 14.77 16.19
C ILE A 28 17.85 14.47 17.61
N ASP A 29 18.23 15.32 18.57
CA ASP A 29 17.91 15.15 20.00
C ASP A 29 18.22 13.74 20.54
N GLY A 30 19.32 13.16 20.06
CA GLY A 30 19.77 11.80 20.35
C GLY A 30 19.19 10.72 19.43
N VAL A 31 18.01 10.90 18.84
CA VAL A 31 17.35 9.88 18.00
C VAL A 31 18.09 9.75 16.66
N PRO A 32 18.45 8.53 16.19
CA PRO A 32 18.99 8.36 14.85
C PRO A 32 17.96 8.82 13.80
N LYS A 33 18.37 9.60 12.79
CA LYS A 33 17.51 10.01 11.65
C LYS A 33 16.72 8.85 11.03
N SER A 34 17.29 7.64 11.02
CA SER A 34 16.57 6.45 10.53
C SER A 34 15.34 6.04 11.36
N THR A 35 15.31 6.38 12.66
CA THR A 35 14.17 6.18 13.56
C THR A 35 13.08 7.22 13.34
N GLU A 36 13.45 8.47 13.03
CA GLU A 36 12.50 9.52 12.63
C GLU A 36 11.82 9.16 11.32
N ILE A 37 12.59 8.75 10.31
CA ILE A 37 12.04 8.28 9.03
C ILE A 37 11.12 7.08 9.27
N ALA A 38 11.51 6.13 10.13
CA ALA A 38 10.64 5.01 10.50
C ALA A 38 9.32 5.46 11.15
N THR A 39 9.35 6.53 11.93
CA THR A 39 8.16 7.13 12.57
C THR A 39 7.27 7.78 11.53
N VAL A 40 7.85 8.56 10.61
CA VAL A 40 7.13 9.16 9.48
C VAL A 40 6.48 8.06 8.63
N VAL A 41 7.21 7.02 8.25
CA VAL A 41 6.69 5.86 7.52
C VAL A 41 5.53 5.21 8.28
N ALA A 42 5.66 5.00 9.59
CA ALA A 42 4.58 4.44 10.40
C ALA A 42 3.35 5.36 10.45
N LEU A 43 3.53 6.68 10.47
CA LEU A 43 2.42 7.65 10.39
C LEU A 43 1.72 7.58 9.04
N PHE A 44 2.45 7.48 7.93
CA PHE A 44 1.87 7.30 6.58
C PHE A 44 1.03 6.03 6.50
N VAL A 45 1.59 4.90 6.94
CA VAL A 45 0.87 3.62 6.96
C VAL A 45 -0.33 3.66 7.91
N THR A 46 -0.20 4.32 9.08
CA THR A 46 -1.33 4.47 10.02
C THR A 46 -2.43 5.36 9.46
N ALA A 47 -2.06 6.45 8.77
CA ALA A 47 -3.01 7.34 8.09
C ALA A 47 -3.79 6.64 6.97
N SER A 48 -3.26 5.53 6.44
CA SER A 48 -3.96 4.70 5.44
C SER A 48 -5.09 3.83 6.03
N LEU A 49 -5.07 3.57 7.33
CA LEU A 49 -6.03 2.70 8.05
C LEU A 49 -7.50 3.08 7.81
N PRO A 50 -7.94 4.35 7.97
CA PRO A 50 -9.34 4.71 7.73
C PRO A 50 -9.77 4.43 6.28
N PHE A 51 -8.87 4.60 5.31
CA PHE A 51 -9.17 4.33 3.90
C PHE A 51 -9.37 2.83 3.62
N TYR A 52 -8.58 1.97 4.27
CA TYR A 52 -8.75 0.52 4.14
C TYR A 52 -10.02 0.01 4.83
N LEU A 53 -10.31 0.48 6.03
CA LEU A 53 -11.53 0.10 6.75
C LEU A 53 -12.78 0.56 6.00
N TYR A 54 -12.80 1.82 5.55
CA TYR A 54 -13.92 2.36 4.79
C TYR A 54 -14.07 1.66 3.42
N GLY A 55 -12.96 1.46 2.72
CA GLY A 55 -12.96 0.75 1.44
C GLY A 55 -13.45 -0.69 1.55
N ALA A 56 -13.03 -1.43 2.58
CA ALA A 56 -13.47 -2.80 2.81
C ALA A 56 -14.93 -2.87 3.25
N TRP A 57 -15.37 -1.95 4.12
CA TRP A 57 -16.76 -1.85 4.55
C TRP A 57 -17.71 -1.72 3.35
N ILE A 58 -17.42 -0.80 2.42
CA ILE A 58 -18.23 -0.60 1.20
C ILE A 58 -18.36 -1.89 0.36
N VAL A 59 -17.28 -2.67 0.22
CA VAL A 59 -17.26 -3.88 -0.63
C VAL A 59 -17.92 -5.08 0.04
N ILE A 60 -17.84 -5.16 1.37
CA ILE A 60 -18.44 -6.24 2.16
C ILE A 60 -19.95 -6.02 2.32
N ASP A 61 -20.37 -4.77 2.56
CA ASP A 61 -21.77 -4.39 2.80
C ASP A 61 -22.62 -4.39 1.52
N ALA A 62 -22.01 -4.04 0.37
CA ALA A 62 -22.73 -4.02 -0.90
C ALA A 62 -23.09 -5.42 -1.39
N GLU A 63 -24.38 -5.78 -1.38
CA GLU A 63 -24.93 -6.99 -2.01
C GLU A 63 -24.70 -6.97 -3.54
N VAL A 64 -24.85 -5.80 -4.16
CA VAL A 64 -24.58 -5.56 -5.58
C VAL A 64 -23.51 -4.49 -5.72
N VAL A 65 -22.36 -4.84 -6.30
CA VAL A 65 -21.27 -3.89 -6.58
C VAL A 65 -21.63 -3.10 -7.83
N THR A 66 -22.36 -2.00 -7.67
CA THR A 66 -22.68 -1.07 -8.76
C THR A 66 -21.43 -0.27 -9.17
N TRP A 67 -21.49 0.39 -10.33
CA TRP A 67 -20.36 1.17 -10.85
C TRP A 67 -20.01 2.38 -9.98
N SER A 68 -21.02 3.05 -9.43
CA SER A 68 -20.85 4.15 -8.49
C SER A 68 -20.13 3.66 -7.22
N VAL A 69 -20.55 2.52 -6.66
CA VAL A 69 -19.91 1.89 -5.49
C VAL A 69 -18.46 1.50 -5.79
N LEU A 70 -18.20 0.87 -6.93
CA LEU A 70 -16.84 0.45 -7.32
C LEU A 70 -15.90 1.65 -7.52
N THR A 71 -16.33 2.68 -8.25
CA THR A 71 -15.52 3.87 -8.48
C THR A 71 -15.30 4.66 -7.20
N HIS A 72 -16.28 4.69 -6.31
CA HIS A 72 -16.14 5.28 -4.97
C HIS A 72 -15.10 4.49 -4.15
N HIS A 73 -15.23 3.17 -4.06
CA HIS A 73 -14.24 2.31 -3.41
C HIS A 73 -12.81 2.52 -3.96
N LEU A 74 -12.66 2.55 -5.29
CA LEU A 74 -11.36 2.75 -5.93
C LEU A 74 -10.69 4.09 -5.57
N LYS A 75 -11.48 5.16 -5.37
CA LYS A 75 -10.95 6.46 -4.94
C LYS A 75 -10.37 6.40 -3.53
N PHE A 76 -11.05 5.76 -2.58
CA PHE A 76 -10.52 5.64 -1.21
C PHE A 76 -9.36 4.66 -1.13
N ILE A 77 -9.48 3.50 -1.78
CA ILE A 77 -8.44 2.46 -1.72
C ILE A 77 -7.15 2.93 -2.38
N SER A 78 -7.22 3.73 -3.45
CA SER A 78 -6.02 4.24 -4.13
C SER A 78 -5.22 5.21 -3.25
N VAL A 79 -5.89 6.04 -2.45
CA VAL A 79 -5.23 6.91 -1.47
C VAL A 79 -4.56 6.07 -0.38
N GLY A 80 -5.29 5.14 0.24
CA GLY A 80 -4.74 4.24 1.24
C GLY A 80 -3.55 3.42 0.71
N LEU A 81 -3.68 2.89 -0.51
CA LEU A 81 -2.65 2.13 -1.19
C LEU A 81 -1.43 2.98 -1.52
N THR A 82 -1.60 4.25 -1.90
CA THR A 82 -0.47 5.15 -2.13
C THR A 82 0.26 5.44 -0.82
N LEU A 83 -0.48 5.75 0.25
CA LEU A 83 0.08 6.04 1.58
C LEU A 83 0.84 4.84 2.17
N THR A 84 0.47 3.61 1.83
CA THR A 84 1.20 2.41 2.28
C THR A 84 2.30 1.98 1.30
N THR A 85 1.99 1.91 0.01
CA THR A 85 2.88 1.31 -0.99
C THR A 85 4.10 2.18 -1.24
N VAL A 86 3.95 3.51 -1.28
CA VAL A 86 5.09 4.41 -1.49
C VAL A 86 6.15 4.21 -0.40
N PRO A 87 5.84 4.34 0.91
CA PRO A 87 6.82 4.04 1.96
C PRO A 87 7.40 2.62 1.90
N VAL A 88 6.57 1.63 1.56
CA VAL A 88 7.02 0.23 1.43
C VAL A 88 8.09 0.11 0.35
N VAL A 89 7.82 0.58 -0.87
CA VAL A 89 8.74 0.38 -1.99
C VAL A 89 9.96 1.30 -1.94
N THR A 90 9.80 2.54 -1.45
CA THR A 90 10.89 3.51 -1.43
C THR A 90 11.82 3.35 -0.22
N TRP A 91 11.33 2.82 0.90
CA TRP A 91 12.10 2.77 2.15
C TRP A 91 12.17 1.39 2.78
N MET A 92 11.06 0.67 2.91
CA MET A 92 11.06 -0.61 3.63
C MET A 92 11.72 -1.74 2.83
N VAL A 93 11.40 -1.88 1.54
CA VAL A 93 11.91 -2.95 0.67
C VAL A 93 13.44 -2.91 0.55
N PRO A 94 14.10 -1.76 0.25
CA PRO A 94 15.56 -1.71 0.20
C PRO A 94 16.20 -2.16 1.51
N ARG A 95 15.59 -1.78 2.65
CA ARG A 95 16.11 -2.04 3.99
C ARG A 95 15.91 -3.49 4.45
N LEU A 96 14.92 -4.19 3.90
CA LEU A 96 14.76 -5.64 4.10
C LEU A 96 15.94 -6.42 3.52
N ILE A 97 16.53 -5.95 2.43
CA ILE A 97 17.69 -6.60 1.78
C ILE A 97 18.96 -6.41 2.62
N GLU A 98 19.05 -5.31 3.37
CA GLU A 98 20.18 -4.98 4.24
C GLU A 98 20.20 -5.79 5.55
N GLY A 99 19.09 -6.42 5.97
CA GLY A 99 19.06 -7.21 7.19
C GLY A 99 17.72 -7.88 7.50
N PHE A 100 17.78 -9.20 7.73
CA PHE A 100 16.66 -10.03 8.19
C PHE A 100 16.82 -10.37 9.67
N THR A 101 15.93 -9.83 10.51
CA THR A 101 15.75 -10.28 11.91
C THR A 101 14.41 -11.00 12.04
N GLY A 102 14.22 -11.83 13.07
CA GLY A 102 13.01 -12.66 13.21
C GLY A 102 11.70 -11.85 13.13
N THR A 103 11.60 -10.73 13.87
CA THR A 103 10.41 -9.87 13.86
C THR A 103 10.20 -9.16 12.51
N VAL A 104 11.30 -8.75 11.86
CA VAL A 104 11.26 -8.12 10.53
C VAL A 104 10.83 -9.12 9.46
N ALA A 105 11.24 -10.39 9.57
CA ALA A 105 10.82 -11.45 8.67
C ALA A 105 9.31 -11.73 8.77
N MET A 106 8.75 -11.77 9.99
CA MET A 106 7.32 -11.91 10.20
C MET A 106 6.55 -10.72 9.61
N HIS A 107 7.01 -9.50 9.86
CA HIS A 107 6.43 -8.29 9.27
C HIS A 107 6.42 -8.36 7.73
N ALA A 108 7.57 -8.71 7.12
CA ALA A 108 7.70 -8.84 5.67
C ALA A 108 6.80 -9.95 5.10
N PHE A 109 6.67 -11.08 5.80
CA PHE A 109 5.78 -12.17 5.42
C PHE A 109 4.33 -11.70 5.32
N PHE A 110 3.79 -11.10 6.39
CA PHE A 110 2.41 -10.60 6.38
C PHE A 110 2.20 -9.47 5.37
N GLY A 111 3.18 -8.58 5.19
CA GLY A 111 3.16 -7.55 4.16
C GLY A 111 3.07 -8.15 2.76
N LEU A 112 3.89 -9.15 2.44
CA LEU A 112 3.85 -9.85 1.16
C LEU A 112 2.53 -10.59 0.94
N GLN A 113 2.00 -11.26 1.97
CA GLN A 113 0.70 -11.92 1.91
C GLN A 113 -0.42 -10.93 1.62
N ALA A 114 -0.37 -9.72 2.20
CA ALA A 114 -1.32 -8.67 1.87
C ALA A 114 -1.29 -8.36 0.37
N TYR A 115 -0.12 -8.07 -0.21
CA TYR A 115 -0.03 -7.80 -1.66
C TYR A 115 -0.48 -8.99 -2.53
N ALA A 116 -0.24 -10.23 -2.11
CA ALA A 116 -0.74 -11.41 -2.81
C ALA A 116 -2.28 -11.47 -2.80
N LEU A 117 -2.91 -11.19 -1.67
CA LEU A 117 -4.37 -11.16 -1.52
C LEU A 117 -5.00 -9.96 -2.26
N LEU A 118 -4.29 -8.83 -2.33
CA LEU A 118 -4.68 -7.68 -3.14
C LEU A 118 -4.68 -8.06 -4.64
N LEU A 119 -3.63 -8.72 -5.13
CA LEU A 119 -3.58 -9.22 -6.51
C LEU A 119 -4.71 -10.21 -6.77
N PHE A 120 -4.99 -11.11 -5.82
CA PHE A 120 -6.11 -12.03 -5.90
C PHE A 120 -7.46 -11.29 -6.01
N ALA A 121 -7.70 -10.26 -5.20
CA ALA A 121 -8.87 -9.40 -5.30
C ALA A 121 -8.97 -8.71 -6.68
N LEU A 122 -7.85 -8.19 -7.19
CA LEU A 122 -7.78 -7.54 -8.50
C LEU A 122 -8.17 -8.48 -9.65
N THR A 123 -7.85 -9.78 -9.56
CA THR A 123 -8.28 -10.75 -10.58
C THR A 123 -9.81 -10.83 -10.67
N GLY A 124 -10.52 -10.75 -9.55
CA GLY A 124 -11.99 -10.71 -9.50
C GLY A 124 -12.54 -9.44 -10.15
N ILE A 125 -11.98 -8.27 -9.80
CA ILE A 125 -12.38 -6.97 -10.36
C ILE A 125 -12.18 -6.93 -11.88
N PHE A 126 -11.02 -7.40 -12.37
CA PHE A 126 -10.71 -7.37 -13.79
C PHE A 126 -11.71 -8.17 -14.63
N HIS A 127 -12.14 -9.34 -14.15
CA HIS A 127 -13.15 -10.15 -14.84
C HIS A 127 -14.52 -9.47 -14.87
N ILE A 128 -14.94 -8.86 -13.75
CA ILE A 128 -16.18 -8.07 -13.69
C ILE A 128 -16.12 -6.90 -14.68
N PHE A 129 -15.00 -6.17 -14.71
CA PHE A 129 -14.79 -5.03 -15.60
C PHE A 129 -14.78 -5.44 -17.09
N ARG A 130 -14.10 -6.54 -17.44
CA ARG A 130 -14.05 -7.08 -18.80
C ARG A 130 -15.43 -7.55 -19.28
N ALA A 131 -16.19 -8.24 -18.44
CA ALA A 131 -17.55 -8.67 -18.79
C ALA A 131 -18.46 -7.48 -19.06
N LYS A 132 -18.39 -6.43 -18.23
CA LYS A 132 -19.20 -5.21 -18.39
C LYS A 132 -18.80 -4.41 -19.64
N ARG A 133 -17.50 -4.30 -19.94
CA ARG A 133 -17.01 -3.63 -21.16
C ARG A 133 -17.43 -4.35 -22.45
N ALA A 134 -17.58 -5.68 -22.41
CA ALA A 134 -17.95 -6.48 -23.56
C ALA A 134 -19.45 -6.41 -23.92
N HIS A 135 -20.32 -5.93 -23.03
CA HIS A 135 -21.77 -5.85 -23.26
C HIS A 135 -22.31 -4.41 -23.36
N SER A 136 -21.44 -3.41 -23.35
CA SER A 136 -21.75 -2.01 -23.73
C SER A 136 -23.11 -1.46 -23.25
N LEU A 137 -23.53 -1.76 -22.03
CA LEU A 137 -24.67 -1.13 -21.34
C LEU A 137 -24.32 0.32 -20.93
N TYR A 138 -23.93 1.13 -21.90
CA TYR A 138 -23.67 2.56 -21.74
C TYR A 138 -24.92 3.41 -22.06
N GLU A 139 -26.00 2.79 -22.57
CA GLU A 139 -27.20 3.50 -23.00
C GLU A 139 -28.13 3.92 -21.84
N ASP A 140 -27.98 3.38 -20.63
CA ASP A 140 -28.80 3.80 -19.49
C ASP A 140 -28.05 3.69 -18.13
N PRO A 141 -27.58 4.83 -17.56
CA PRO A 141 -26.85 4.87 -16.29
C PRO A 141 -27.63 4.38 -15.06
N ASP A 142 -28.96 4.38 -15.14
CA ASP A 142 -29.89 4.05 -14.05
C ASP A 142 -30.45 2.62 -14.14
N GLN A 143 -30.03 1.84 -15.15
CA GLN A 143 -30.38 0.43 -15.22
C GLN A 143 -29.55 -0.37 -14.21
N ASP A 144 -30.10 -0.50 -13.00
CA ASP A 144 -29.73 -1.47 -11.98
C ASP A 144 -30.08 -2.90 -12.46
N VAL A 145 -29.61 -3.27 -13.66
CA VAL A 145 -29.74 -4.61 -14.21
C VAL A 145 -28.83 -5.49 -13.39
N ASP A 146 -29.42 -6.48 -12.73
CA ASP A 146 -28.67 -7.44 -11.95
C ASP A 146 -27.73 -8.21 -12.88
N ILE A 147 -26.46 -7.81 -12.86
CA ILE A 147 -25.42 -8.40 -13.69
C ILE A 147 -25.24 -9.89 -13.34
N SER A 148 -25.83 -10.38 -12.23
CA SER A 148 -25.93 -11.81 -11.90
C SER A 148 -26.67 -12.63 -12.98
N GLU A 149 -27.60 -12.01 -13.72
CA GLU A 149 -28.30 -12.64 -14.85
C GLU A 149 -27.48 -12.65 -16.15
N LEU A 150 -26.42 -11.83 -16.24
CA LEU A 150 -25.61 -11.69 -17.45
C LEU A 150 -24.50 -12.75 -17.60
N HIS A 151 -24.05 -13.39 -16.51
CA HIS A 151 -23.00 -14.42 -16.58
C HIS A 151 -23.00 -15.37 -15.37
N GLU A 152 -23.09 -16.68 -15.65
CA GLU A 152 -23.12 -17.79 -14.66
C GLU A 152 -21.98 -17.75 -13.60
N ASN A 153 -20.84 -17.14 -13.91
CA ASN A 153 -19.66 -17.13 -13.03
C ASN A 153 -19.56 -15.93 -12.08
N MET A 154 -20.57 -15.05 -12.03
CA MET A 154 -20.42 -13.79 -11.31
C MET A 154 -20.35 -13.94 -9.78
N GLY A 155 -21.05 -14.92 -9.22
CA GLY A 155 -20.93 -15.27 -7.80
C GLY A 155 -19.51 -15.66 -7.41
N ALA A 156 -18.82 -16.43 -8.25
CA ALA A 156 -17.44 -16.84 -8.01
C ALA A 156 -16.46 -15.66 -8.06
N TRP A 157 -16.65 -14.70 -8.96
CA TRP A 157 -15.79 -13.50 -9.04
C TRP A 157 -16.00 -12.55 -7.86
N ARG A 158 -17.25 -12.37 -7.42
CA ARG A 158 -17.59 -11.59 -6.21
C ARG A 158 -17.02 -12.22 -4.94
N PHE A 159 -17.09 -13.55 -4.84
CA PHE A 159 -16.48 -14.28 -3.72
C PHE A 159 -14.96 -14.05 -3.66
N ARG A 160 -14.25 -14.18 -4.79
CA ARG A 160 -12.80 -13.90 -4.86
C ARG A 160 -12.46 -12.47 -4.46
N LEU A 161 -13.27 -11.49 -4.89
CA LEU A 161 -13.11 -10.10 -4.51
C LEU A 161 -13.24 -9.92 -3.00
N ARG A 162 -14.32 -10.40 -2.39
CA ARG A 162 -14.58 -10.23 -0.94
C ARG A 162 -13.53 -10.94 -0.10
N VAL A 163 -13.18 -12.18 -0.44
CA VAL A 163 -12.14 -12.94 0.25
C VAL A 163 -10.78 -12.26 0.10
N GLY A 164 -10.44 -11.76 -1.09
CA GLY A 164 -9.21 -11.04 -1.34
C GLY A 164 -9.13 -9.72 -0.55
N VAL A 165 -10.19 -8.92 -0.54
CA VAL A 165 -10.24 -7.65 0.23
C VAL A 165 -10.19 -7.90 1.73
N PHE A 166 -10.99 -8.83 2.24
CA PHE A 166 -10.98 -9.19 3.65
C PHE A 166 -9.60 -9.73 4.08
N GLY A 167 -9.04 -10.66 3.30
CA GLY A 167 -7.73 -11.23 3.55
C GLY A 167 -6.62 -10.17 3.48
N TYR A 168 -6.68 -9.27 2.50
CA TYR A 168 -5.78 -8.13 2.39
C TYR A 168 -5.82 -7.26 3.65
N VAL A 169 -7.00 -6.81 4.07
CA VAL A 169 -7.12 -5.95 5.25
C VAL A 169 -6.64 -6.66 6.50
N LEU A 170 -6.99 -7.93 6.69
CA LEU A 170 -6.55 -8.71 7.86
C LEU A 170 -5.03 -8.84 7.93
N THR A 171 -4.40 -9.27 6.83
CA THR A 171 -2.94 -9.45 6.77
C THR A 171 -2.20 -8.12 6.84
N TRP A 172 -2.74 -7.07 6.23
CA TRP A 172 -2.25 -5.70 6.36
C TRP A 172 -2.30 -5.20 7.80
N LEU A 173 -3.38 -5.48 8.54
CA LEU A 173 -3.56 -5.05 9.93
C LEU A 173 -2.56 -5.76 10.86
N ILE A 174 -2.30 -7.05 10.62
CA ILE A 174 -1.24 -7.80 11.34
C ILE A 174 0.13 -7.20 11.02
N ALA A 175 0.43 -6.93 9.75
CA ALA A 175 1.69 -6.31 9.35
C ALA A 175 1.85 -4.91 9.99
N TRP A 176 0.81 -4.09 9.98
CA TRP A 176 0.81 -2.77 10.61
C TRP A 176 1.10 -2.85 12.12
N LEU A 177 0.45 -3.76 12.85
CA LEU A 177 0.73 -3.98 14.27
C LEU A 177 2.18 -4.41 14.52
N LEU A 178 2.71 -5.33 13.71
CA LEU A 178 4.12 -5.73 13.78
C LEU A 178 5.06 -4.55 13.50
N GLY A 179 4.69 -3.68 12.55
CA GLY A 179 5.45 -2.46 12.24
C GLY A 179 5.51 -1.49 13.42
N LEU A 180 4.40 -1.31 14.12
CA LEU A 180 4.35 -0.52 15.35
C LEU A 180 5.19 -1.13 16.48
N VAL A 181 5.14 -2.45 16.66
CA VAL A 181 5.99 -3.16 17.63
C VAL A 181 7.47 -2.95 17.31
N ILE A 182 7.87 -3.09 16.04
CA ILE A 182 9.25 -2.85 15.61
C ILE A 182 9.68 -1.41 15.87
N LEU A 183 8.81 -0.43 15.60
CA LEU A 183 9.06 0.98 15.88
C LEU A 183 9.20 1.24 17.38
N PHE A 184 8.32 0.66 18.20
CA PHE A 184 8.38 0.77 19.66
C PHE A 184 9.69 0.22 20.22
N LEU A 185 10.08 -1.00 19.82
CA LEU A 185 11.34 -1.62 20.23
C LEU A 185 12.59 -0.85 19.74
N ARG A 186 12.45 -0.05 18.69
CA ARG A 186 13.51 0.85 18.21
C ARG A 186 13.63 2.09 19.09
N TRP A 187 12.51 2.66 19.53
CA TRP A 187 12.49 3.77 20.48
C TRP A 187 12.97 3.36 21.88
N GLU A 188 12.58 2.19 22.38
CA GLU A 188 13.02 1.68 23.68
C GLU A 188 14.55 1.51 23.73
N ARG A 189 15.12 0.84 22.73
CA ARG A 189 16.59 0.67 22.62
C ARG A 189 17.33 2.00 22.50
N PHE A 190 16.69 3.01 21.93
CA PHE A 190 17.25 4.34 21.84
C PHE A 190 17.23 5.07 23.19
N LEU A 191 16.19 4.92 23.99
CA LEU A 191 16.07 5.59 25.30
C LEU A 191 16.93 4.95 26.41
N LEU A 192 17.26 3.66 26.29
CA LEU A 192 17.96 2.87 27.32
C LEU A 192 19.46 2.61 27.01
N GLY A 193 19.95 3.01 25.84
CA GLY A 193 21.34 2.83 25.40
C GLY A 193 22.06 4.16 25.25
#